data_AF-T0ZFG0-F1
#
_entry.id   AF-T0ZFG0-F1
#
_cell.length_a   1.000
_cell.length_b   1.000
_cell.length_c   1.000
_cell.angle_alpha   90.00
_cell.angle_beta   90.00
_cell.angle_gamma   90.00
#
_symmetry.space_group_name_H-M   'P 1'
#
loop_
_entity.id
_entity.type
_entity.pdbx_description
1 polymer ?
#
loop_
_entity_poly.entity_id
_entity_poly.type
_entity_poly.pdbx_seq_one_letter_code
_entity_poly.pdbx_strand_id
1 'polypeptide(L)'
;AIALQSQSVVIDPGFGFIVTAVISLVTGTVFLMWLGEQMTERGIGNGISMIIFAGIVAGLPSAVAGTLQLVNTGQMSPITAIFIAVAVLLVTTFVVFIERGQRRITVNYAKRQQGNRLYAAQSSHLPLKLNMSGVIPPIFASSLILFPTTIGGWFGNSKHFIWLQELAALISPAPAGLYR
;
A
#
# COMPACT_ATOMS: atom_id res chain seq x y z
N ALA A 1 20.72 0.13 -9.40
CA ALA A 1 21.80 -0.13 -10.38
C ALA A 1 22.82 -1.12 -9.84
N ILE A 2 23.55 -0.79 -8.75
CA ILE A 2 24.57 -1.66 -8.16
C ILE A 2 24.01 -3.04 -7.75
N ALA A 3 22.82 -3.07 -7.14
CA ALA A 3 22.16 -4.32 -6.78
C ALA A 3 21.65 -5.16 -7.97
N LEU A 4 21.37 -4.53 -9.12
CA LEU A 4 20.96 -5.27 -10.33
C LEU A 4 22.17 -5.92 -11.00
N GLN A 5 23.34 -5.29 -10.90
CA GLN A 5 24.61 -5.86 -11.35
C GLN A 5 25.01 -7.07 -10.49
N SER A 6 24.80 -7.02 -9.17
CA SER A 6 25.10 -8.15 -8.27
C SER A 6 24.16 -9.35 -8.44
N GLN A 7 23.00 -9.16 -9.09
CA GLN A 7 22.02 -10.22 -9.38
C GLN A 7 22.22 -10.85 -10.78
N SER A 8 23.29 -10.50 -11.51
CA SER A 8 23.59 -11.00 -12.87
C SER A 8 22.47 -10.80 -13.90
N VAL A 9 21.56 -9.85 -13.67
CA VAL A 9 20.44 -9.53 -14.59
C VAL A 9 20.89 -8.58 -15.72
N VAL A 10 22.09 -7.99 -15.60
CA VAL A 10 22.61 -6.96 -16.51
C VAL A 10 23.58 -7.59 -17.51
N ILE A 11 23.32 -7.38 -18.80
CA ILE A 11 24.11 -7.91 -19.93
C ILE A 11 25.55 -7.36 -19.88
N ASP A 12 25.71 -6.06 -19.68
CA ASP A 12 27.03 -5.40 -19.54
C ASP A 12 27.10 -4.59 -18.23
N PRO A 13 27.68 -5.15 -17.16
CA PRO A 13 27.90 -4.42 -15.92
C PRO A 13 29.02 -3.37 -16.11
N GLY A 14 28.74 -2.11 -15.78
CA GLY A 14 29.72 -1.03 -15.87
C GLY A 14 29.17 0.33 -15.44
N PHE A 15 30.01 1.36 -15.48
CA PHE A 15 29.61 2.74 -15.14
C PHE A 15 28.50 3.27 -16.06
N GLY A 16 28.55 2.92 -17.36
CA GLY A 16 27.50 3.28 -18.32
C GLY A 16 26.12 2.74 -17.94
N PHE A 17 26.03 1.51 -17.43
CA PHE A 17 24.77 0.95 -16.91
C PHE A 17 24.28 1.71 -15.67
N ILE A 18 25.18 2.07 -14.76
CA ILE A 18 24.80 2.81 -13.55
C ILE A 18 24.18 4.15 -13.92
N VAL A 19 24.83 4.91 -14.81
CA VAL A 19 24.34 6.23 -15.24
C VAL A 19 22.99 6.11 -15.94
N THR A 20 22.85 5.19 -16.91
CA THR A 20 21.59 4.98 -17.63
C THR A 20 20.48 4.51 -16.68
N ALA A 21 20.74 3.56 -15.80
CA ALA A 21 19.77 3.07 -14.82
C ALA A 21 19.32 4.17 -13.84
N VAL A 22 20.25 5.00 -13.35
CA VAL A 22 19.91 6.12 -12.45
C VAL A 22 19.05 7.15 -13.18
N ILE A 23 19.43 7.57 -14.38
CA ILE A 23 18.65 8.53 -15.18
C ILE A 23 17.26 7.97 -15.45
N SER A 24 17.15 6.73 -15.95
CA SER A 24 15.85 6.10 -16.24
C SER A 24 14.95 5.99 -15.01
N LEU A 25 15.49 5.61 -13.84
CA LEU A 25 14.70 5.52 -12.60
C LEU A 25 14.25 6.89 -12.10
N VAL A 26 15.13 7.89 -12.12
CA VAL A 26 14.79 9.26 -11.69
C VAL A 26 13.76 9.87 -12.63
N THR A 27 13.98 9.79 -13.95
CA THR A 27 13.03 10.27 -14.95
C THR A 27 11.68 9.58 -14.82
N GLY A 28 11.66 8.25 -14.65
CA GLY A 28 10.42 7.51 -14.43
C GLY A 28 9.68 7.93 -13.15
N THR A 29 10.41 8.15 -12.05
CA THR A 29 9.82 8.56 -10.77
C THR A 29 9.24 9.97 -10.86
N VAL A 30 9.96 10.92 -11.46
CA VAL A 30 9.46 12.29 -11.67
C VAL A 30 8.26 12.31 -12.61
N PHE A 31 8.29 11.50 -13.67
CA PHE A 31 7.15 11.35 -14.58
C PHE A 31 5.91 10.83 -13.86
N LEU A 32 6.04 9.79 -13.03
CA LEU A 32 4.93 9.26 -12.23
C LEU A 32 4.41 10.27 -11.20
N MET A 33 5.29 11.04 -10.56
CA MET A 33 4.90 12.11 -9.64
C MET A 33 4.08 13.18 -10.38
N TRP A 34 4.57 13.67 -11.52
CA TRP A 34 3.87 14.64 -12.36
C TRP A 34 2.51 14.11 -12.82
N LEU A 35 2.44 12.84 -13.24
CA LEU A 35 1.18 12.19 -13.62
C LEU A 35 0.21 12.17 -12.42
N GLY A 36 0.71 11.85 -11.22
CA GLY A 36 -0.08 11.85 -9.98
C GLY A 36 -0.62 13.24 -9.63
N GLU A 37 0.16 14.30 -9.83
CA GLU A 37 -0.29 15.68 -9.65
C GLU A 37 -1.38 16.04 -10.66
N GLN A 38 -1.19 15.71 -11.95
CA GLN A 38 -2.20 15.97 -12.98
C GLN A 38 -3.52 15.20 -12.73
N MET A 39 -3.44 13.96 -12.23
CA MET A 39 -4.62 13.21 -11.81
C MET A 39 -5.31 13.84 -10.60
N THR A 40 -4.58 14.51 -9.71
CA THR A 40 -5.17 15.19 -8.56
C THR A 40 -5.90 16.47 -8.99
N GLU A 41 -5.33 17.23 -9.92
CA GLU A 41 -5.94 18.48 -10.40
C GLU A 41 -7.19 18.26 -11.27
N ARG A 42 -7.18 17.21 -12.12
CA ARG A 42 -8.22 17.00 -13.14
C ARG A 42 -9.10 15.78 -12.86
N GLY A 43 -8.71 14.94 -11.90
CA GLY A 43 -9.37 13.67 -11.60
C GLY A 43 -10.13 13.68 -10.27
N ILE A 44 -10.36 12.49 -9.74
CA ILE A 44 -11.13 12.27 -8.50
C ILE A 44 -10.18 11.78 -7.41
N GLY A 45 -10.14 12.49 -6.28
CA GLY A 45 -9.36 12.09 -5.11
C GLY A 45 -7.87 12.46 -5.21
N ASN A 46 -7.01 11.68 -4.56
CA ASN A 46 -5.57 11.89 -4.55
C ASN A 46 -4.90 11.05 -5.65
N GLY A 47 -4.29 11.69 -6.63
CA GLY A 47 -3.73 11.02 -7.80
C GLY A 47 -2.57 10.07 -7.50
N ILE A 48 -1.71 10.39 -6.52
CA ILE A 48 -0.65 9.47 -6.07
C ILE A 48 -1.26 8.18 -5.50
N SER A 49 -2.35 8.30 -4.71
CA SER A 49 -3.06 7.14 -4.17
C SER A 49 -3.69 6.30 -5.28
N MET A 50 -4.23 6.94 -6.33
CA MET A 50 -4.80 6.25 -7.48
C MET A 50 -3.77 5.48 -8.31
N ILE A 51 -2.55 6.03 -8.47
CA ILE A 51 -1.45 5.32 -9.14
C ILE A 51 -1.06 4.05 -8.36
N ILE A 52 -0.90 4.16 -7.04
CA ILE A 52 -0.57 3.00 -6.18
C ILE A 52 -1.70 1.96 -6.26
N PHE A 53 -2.95 2.39 -6.15
CA PHE A 53 -4.12 1.51 -6.27
C PHE A 53 -4.16 0.79 -7.62
N ALA A 54 -3.98 1.50 -8.72
CA ALA A 54 -3.96 0.92 -10.06
C ALA A 54 -2.82 -0.10 -10.21
N GLY A 55 -1.65 0.19 -9.64
CA GLY A 55 -0.51 -0.74 -9.63
C GLY A 55 -0.80 -2.04 -8.88
N ILE A 56 -1.43 -1.96 -7.71
CA ILE A 56 -1.82 -3.16 -6.93
C ILE A 56 -2.89 -3.96 -7.67
N VAL A 57 -3.92 -3.29 -8.19
CA VAL A 57 -5.05 -3.93 -8.89
C VAL A 57 -4.60 -4.59 -10.19
N ALA A 58 -3.65 -4.00 -10.92
CA ALA A 58 -3.10 -4.58 -12.14
C ALA A 58 -2.41 -5.95 -11.91
N GLY A 59 -1.94 -6.22 -10.69
CA GLY A 59 -1.35 -7.52 -10.31
C GLY A 59 -2.37 -8.57 -9.86
N LEU A 60 -3.61 -8.20 -9.57
CA LEU A 60 -4.63 -9.16 -9.11
C LEU A 60 -4.99 -10.21 -10.17
N PRO A 61 -5.17 -9.86 -11.47
CA PRO A 61 -5.49 -10.86 -12.49
C PRO A 61 -4.42 -11.94 -12.63
N SER A 62 -3.14 -11.57 -12.60
CA SER A 62 -2.03 -12.53 -12.69
C SER A 62 -1.92 -13.39 -11.44
N ALA A 63 -2.17 -12.84 -10.25
CA ALA A 63 -2.22 -13.61 -9.01
C ALA A 63 -3.34 -14.66 -9.00
N VAL A 64 -4.54 -14.30 -9.48
CA VAL A 64 -5.67 -15.23 -9.62
C VAL A 64 -5.36 -16.31 -10.65
N ALA A 65 -4.84 -15.94 -11.82
CA ALA A 65 -4.45 -16.89 -12.85
C ALA A 65 -3.37 -17.87 -12.36
N GLY A 66 -2.35 -17.38 -11.66
CA GLY A 66 -1.32 -18.22 -11.05
C GLY A 66 -1.91 -19.20 -10.02
N THR A 67 -2.80 -18.71 -9.15
CA THR A 67 -3.47 -19.56 -8.15
C THR A 67 -4.28 -20.68 -8.82
N LEU A 68 -5.02 -20.37 -9.89
CA LEU A 68 -5.78 -21.38 -10.66
C LEU A 68 -4.86 -22.39 -11.35
N GLN A 69 -3.70 -21.94 -11.87
CA GLN A 69 -2.70 -22.86 -12.43
C GLN A 69 -2.16 -23.82 -11.37
N LEU A 70 -1.86 -23.35 -10.15
CA LEU A 70 -1.40 -24.20 -9.05
C LEU A 70 -2.41 -25.27 -8.65
N VAL A 71 -3.71 -24.96 -8.73
CA VAL A 71 -4.78 -25.94 -8.49
C VAL A 71 -4.84 -26.95 -9.62
N ASN A 72 -4.76 -26.50 -10.88
CA ASN A 72 -4.81 -27.38 -12.05
C ASN A 72 -3.60 -28.31 -12.16
N THR A 73 -2.41 -27.87 -11.73
CA THR A 73 -1.20 -28.70 -11.71
C THR A 73 -1.13 -29.64 -10.50
N GLY A 74 -2.12 -29.59 -9.60
CA GLY A 74 -2.17 -30.42 -8.39
C GLY A 74 -1.17 -30.01 -7.30
N GLN A 75 -0.45 -28.89 -7.48
CA GLN A 75 0.49 -28.37 -6.47
C GLN A 75 -0.25 -27.75 -5.27
N MET A 76 -1.49 -27.31 -5.47
CA MET A 76 -2.34 -26.78 -4.40
C MET A 76 -3.69 -27.49 -4.39
N SER A 77 -4.14 -27.88 -3.20
CA SER A 77 -5.48 -28.46 -3.05
C SER A 77 -6.56 -27.43 -3.39
N PRO A 78 -7.60 -27.81 -4.16
CA PRO A 78 -8.76 -26.94 -4.42
C PRO A 78 -9.42 -26.41 -3.14
N ILE A 79 -9.38 -27.19 -2.05
CA ILE A 79 -9.93 -26.78 -0.76
C ILE A 79 -9.22 -25.54 -0.21
N THR A 80 -7.90 -25.46 -0.37
CA THR A 80 -7.07 -24.35 0.10
C THR A 80 -7.36 -23.09 -0.72
N ALA A 81 -7.53 -23.23 -2.04
CA ALA A 81 -7.91 -22.11 -2.91
C ALA A 81 -9.25 -21.49 -2.51
N ILE A 82 -10.26 -22.33 -2.27
CA ILE A 82 -11.59 -21.90 -1.82
C ILE A 82 -11.49 -21.23 -0.44
N PHE A 83 -10.72 -21.81 0.49
CA PHE A 83 -10.51 -21.22 1.80
C PHE A 83 -9.90 -19.81 1.72
N ILE A 84 -8.87 -19.61 0.89
CA ILE A 84 -8.26 -18.29 0.67
C ILE A 84 -9.29 -17.31 0.10
N ALA A 85 -10.08 -17.72 -0.90
CA ALA A 85 -11.11 -16.87 -1.50
C ALA A 85 -12.17 -16.44 -0.47
N VAL A 86 -12.65 -17.38 0.36
CA VAL A 86 -13.61 -17.10 1.44
C VAL A 86 -12.98 -16.19 2.51
N ALA A 87 -11.73 -16.41 2.88
CA ALA A 87 -11.02 -15.58 3.85
C ALA A 87 -10.90 -14.12 3.36
N VAL A 88 -10.54 -13.91 2.09
CA VAL A 88 -10.46 -12.57 1.48
C VAL A 88 -11.82 -11.88 1.52
N LEU A 89 -12.90 -12.56 1.15
CA LEU A 89 -14.26 -12.02 1.21
C LEU A 89 -14.69 -11.67 2.65
N LEU A 90 -14.41 -12.55 3.62
CA LEU A 90 -14.75 -12.33 5.02
C LEU A 90 -14.01 -11.12 5.60
N VAL A 91 -12.69 -11.06 5.41
CA VAL A 91 -11.88 -9.93 5.89
C VAL A 91 -12.33 -8.63 5.22
N THR A 92 -12.60 -8.63 3.92
CA THR A 92 -13.07 -7.44 3.20
C THR A 92 -14.42 -6.96 3.75
N THR A 93 -15.36 -7.87 3.95
CA THR A 93 -16.69 -7.55 4.51
C THR A 93 -16.58 -7.02 5.94
N PHE A 94 -15.71 -7.62 6.75
CA PHE A 94 -15.45 -7.18 8.12
C PHE A 94 -14.84 -5.77 8.18
N VAL A 95 -13.85 -5.48 7.33
CA VAL A 95 -13.26 -4.14 7.21
C VAL A 95 -14.33 -3.12 6.78
N VAL A 96 -15.13 -3.43 5.76
CA VAL A 96 -16.22 -2.54 5.31
C VAL A 96 -17.26 -2.31 6.41
N PHE A 97 -17.57 -3.33 7.23
CA PHE A 97 -18.47 -3.18 8.38
C PHE A 97 -17.92 -2.19 9.41
N ILE A 98 -16.63 -2.32 9.75
CA ILE A 98 -15.95 -1.41 10.68
C ILE A 98 -15.87 0.01 10.11
N GLU A 99 -15.51 0.18 8.83
CA GLU A 99 -15.38 1.48 8.19
C GLU A 99 -16.72 2.23 8.07
N ARG A 100 -17.83 1.49 7.93
CA ARG A 100 -19.18 2.07 7.97
C ARG A 100 -19.60 2.50 9.37
N GLY A 101 -18.91 2.04 10.42
CA GLY A 101 -19.10 2.46 11.79
C GLY A 101 -18.71 3.93 11.99
N GLN A 102 -19.70 4.77 12.29
CA GLN A 102 -19.50 6.18 12.64
C GLN A 102 -20.05 6.47 14.03
N ARG A 103 -19.26 7.18 14.86
CA ARG A 103 -19.71 7.69 16.14
C ARG A 103 -20.43 9.02 15.91
N ARG A 104 -21.72 9.09 16.21
CA ARG A 104 -22.52 10.32 16.09
C ARG A 104 -22.49 11.05 17.43
N ILE A 105 -21.93 12.27 17.45
CA ILE A 105 -21.96 13.14 18.63
C ILE A 105 -22.95 14.27 18.36
N THR A 106 -23.96 14.41 19.22
CA THR A 106 -24.97 15.47 19.09
C THR A 106 -24.39 16.84 19.43
N VAL A 107 -24.58 17.80 18.53
CA VAL A 107 -24.24 19.21 18.70
C VAL A 107 -25.54 19.99 18.75
N ASN A 108 -25.79 20.64 19.88
CA ASN A 108 -26.94 21.52 20.05
C ASN A 108 -26.53 22.93 19.64
N TYR A 109 -27.05 23.42 18.53
CA TYR A 109 -26.81 24.82 18.13
C TYR A 109 -27.65 25.74 19.03
N ALA A 110 -26.96 26.71 19.65
CA ALA A 110 -27.63 27.72 20.45
C ALA A 110 -28.55 28.55 19.56
N LYS A 111 -29.82 28.62 19.97
CA LYS A 111 -30.85 29.36 19.28
C LYS A 111 -30.55 30.86 19.35
N ARG A 112 -30.54 31.55 18.20
CA ARG A 112 -30.56 33.01 18.16
C ARG A 112 -32.00 33.48 17.94
N GLN A 113 -32.57 34.15 18.93
CA GLN A 113 -33.90 34.74 18.83
C GLN A 113 -33.76 36.14 18.20
N GLN A 114 -34.37 36.35 17.04
CA GLN A 114 -34.47 37.68 16.42
C GLN A 114 -35.97 38.03 16.30
N GLY A 115 -36.45 38.96 17.12
CA GLY A 115 -37.87 39.31 17.25
C GLY A 115 -38.70 38.33 18.10
N ASN A 116 -40.04 38.36 17.96
CA ASN A 116 -41.00 37.54 18.74
C ASN A 116 -41.16 36.09 18.21
N ARG A 117 -40.25 35.61 17.34
CA ARG A 117 -40.31 34.27 16.74
C ARG A 117 -39.20 33.38 17.27
N LEU A 118 -39.58 32.35 18.03
CA LEU A 118 -38.71 31.27 18.47
C LEU A 118 -38.38 30.36 17.25
N TYR A 119 -37.20 30.48 16.64
CA TYR A 119 -36.71 29.46 15.68
C TYR A 119 -36.33 28.16 16.42
N ALA A 120 -36.84 27.01 15.99
CA ALA A 120 -36.61 25.73 16.68
C ALA A 120 -35.10 25.45 16.88
N ALA A 121 -34.73 24.94 18.06
CA ALA A 121 -33.37 24.47 18.31
C ALA A 121 -33.15 23.19 17.48
N GLN A 122 -32.42 23.31 16.38
CA GLN A 122 -32.09 22.16 15.54
C GLN A 122 -30.87 21.44 16.15
N SER A 123 -31.08 20.24 16.69
CA SER A 123 -29.98 19.35 17.07
C SER A 123 -29.35 18.78 15.81
N SER A 124 -28.05 18.99 15.62
CA SER A 124 -27.27 18.31 14.57
C SER A 124 -26.41 17.23 15.20
N HIS A 125 -25.84 16.34 14.39
CA HIS A 125 -24.84 15.39 14.84
C HIS A 125 -23.59 15.52 14.00
N LEU A 126 -22.44 15.62 14.65
CA LEU A 126 -21.15 15.52 14.00
C LEU A 126 -20.77 14.03 13.90
N PRO A 127 -20.65 13.46 12.70
CA PRO A 127 -20.19 12.09 12.52
C PRO A 127 -18.67 12.03 12.62
N LEU A 128 -18.16 11.19 13.52
CA LEU A 128 -16.74 10.85 13.59
C LEU A 128 -16.55 9.42 13.06
N LYS A 129 -15.86 9.28 11.92
CA LYS A 129 -15.46 7.98 11.38
C LYS A 129 -14.28 7.41 12.18
N LEU A 130 -14.18 6.09 12.24
CA LEU A 130 -13.09 5.41 12.94
C LEU A 130 -11.72 5.72 12.32
N ASN A 131 -11.62 5.71 10.98
CA ASN A 131 -10.43 6.13 10.25
C ASN A 131 -10.75 7.35 9.39
N MET A 132 -10.27 8.52 9.81
CA MET A 132 -10.45 9.77 9.06
C MET A 132 -9.40 9.97 7.96
N SER A 133 -8.27 9.26 8.01
CA SER A 133 -7.11 9.46 7.12
C SER A 133 -7.14 8.57 5.88
N GLY A 134 -8.07 7.61 5.81
CA GLY A 134 -8.26 6.74 4.66
C GLY A 134 -7.02 5.90 4.38
N VAL A 135 -6.48 6.02 3.16
CA VAL A 135 -5.44 5.14 2.59
C VAL A 135 -4.00 5.58 2.91
N ILE A 136 -3.80 6.82 3.39
CA ILE A 136 -2.45 7.37 3.61
C ILE A 136 -1.66 6.61 4.70
N PRO A 137 -2.22 6.31 5.89
CA PRO A 137 -1.44 5.66 6.94
C PRO A 137 -0.94 4.25 6.56
N PRO A 138 -1.75 3.37 5.93
CA PRO A 138 -1.26 2.08 5.42
C PRO A 138 -0.13 2.22 4.38
N ILE A 139 -0.21 3.22 3.48
CA ILE A 139 0.84 3.48 2.49
C ILE A 139 2.14 3.87 3.18
N PHE A 140 2.07 4.79 4.15
CA PHE A 140 3.24 5.25 4.89
C PHE A 140 3.90 4.10 5.66
N ALA A 141 3.11 3.28 6.35
CA ALA A 141 3.60 2.08 7.04
C ALA A 141 4.31 1.13 6.08
N SER A 142 3.71 0.87 4.91
CA SER A 142 4.31 -0.01 3.89
C SER A 142 5.64 0.55 3.37
N SER A 143 5.74 1.85 3.10
CA SER A 143 7.00 2.47 2.67
C SER A 143 8.08 2.43 3.76
N LEU A 144 7.70 2.56 5.03
CA LEU A 144 8.62 2.52 6.17
C LEU A 144 9.18 1.11 6.39
N ILE A 145 8.37 0.07 6.18
CA ILE A 145 8.80 -1.33 6.22
C ILE A 145 9.70 -1.65 5.03
N LEU A 146 9.34 -1.19 3.84
CA LEU A 146 10.10 -1.50 2.62
C LEU A 146 11.47 -0.82 2.59
N PHE A 147 11.62 0.38 3.16
CA PHE A 147 12.86 1.15 3.09
C PHE A 147 14.10 0.43 3.67
N PRO A 148 14.08 -0.11 4.90
CA PRO A 148 15.20 -0.90 5.42
C PRO A 148 15.46 -2.17 4.60
N THR A 149 14.40 -2.83 4.14
CA THR A 149 14.53 -4.09 3.37
C THR A 149 15.18 -3.88 2.02
N THR A 150 14.91 -2.77 1.32
CA THR A 150 15.56 -2.46 0.04
C THR A 150 17.03 -2.14 0.22
N ILE A 151 17.39 -1.39 1.27
CA ILE A 151 18.79 -1.13 1.64
C ILE A 151 19.50 -2.45 1.97
N GLY A 152 18.92 -3.28 2.84
CA GLY A 152 19.49 -4.58 3.20
C GLY A 152 19.70 -5.49 1.99
N GLY A 153 18.75 -5.51 1.05
CA GLY A 153 18.87 -6.29 -0.19
C GLY A 153 19.97 -5.82 -1.13
N TRP A 154 20.30 -4.52 -1.14
CA TRP A 154 21.36 -3.97 -2.00
C TRP A 154 22.76 -4.13 -1.42
N PHE A 155 22.89 -3.98 -0.10
CA PHE A 155 24.18 -4.04 0.61
C PHE A 155 24.48 -5.42 1.21
N GLY A 156 23.52 -6.34 1.12
CA GLY A 156 23.54 -7.67 1.71
C GLY A 156 24.51 -8.68 1.11
N ASN A 157 25.54 -8.28 0.37
CA ASN A 157 26.64 -9.20 -0.01
C ASN A 157 28.02 -8.72 0.48
N SER A 158 28.04 -7.61 1.23
CA SER A 158 29.26 -7.02 1.75
C SER A 158 29.48 -7.46 3.20
N LYS A 159 30.58 -8.17 3.49
CA LYS A 159 30.96 -8.64 4.84
C LYS A 159 30.95 -7.55 5.93
N HIS A 160 31.01 -6.27 5.56
CA HIS A 160 30.96 -5.12 6.46
C HIS A 160 29.55 -4.71 6.93
N PHE A 161 28.49 -5.13 6.25
CA PHE A 161 27.12 -4.65 6.48
C PHE A 161 26.16 -5.75 6.97
N ILE A 162 26.69 -6.74 7.70
CA ILE A 162 25.91 -7.84 8.28
C ILE A 162 24.79 -7.31 9.21
N TRP A 163 25.05 -6.25 9.98
CA TRP A 163 24.04 -5.64 10.85
C TRP A 163 22.82 -5.09 10.08
N LEU A 164 23.02 -4.58 8.85
CA LEU A 164 21.94 -4.09 7.99
C LEU A 164 21.10 -5.25 7.44
N GLN A 165 21.71 -6.41 7.19
CA GLN A 165 20.98 -7.63 6.83
C GLN A 165 20.14 -8.14 8.00
N GLU A 166 20.69 -8.16 9.22
CA GLU A 166 19.96 -8.59 10.42
C GLU A 166 18.76 -7.68 10.70
N LEU A 167 18.95 -6.36 10.61
CA LEU A 167 17.85 -5.40 10.74
C LEU A 167 16.81 -5.54 9.61
N ALA A 168 17.25 -5.72 8.36
CA ALA A 168 16.35 -5.93 7.24
C ALA A 168 15.57 -7.25 7.37
N ALA A 169 16.21 -8.32 7.84
CA ALA A 169 15.59 -9.62 8.09
C ALA A 169 14.55 -9.53 9.22
N LEU A 170 14.85 -8.78 10.28
CA LEU A 170 13.94 -8.59 11.42
C LEU A 170 12.68 -7.80 11.06
N ILE A 171 12.80 -6.86 10.11
CA ILE A 171 11.69 -6.00 9.65
C ILE A 171 10.94 -6.64 8.46
N SER A 172 11.56 -7.57 7.74
CA SER A 172 10.93 -8.20 6.59
C SER A 172 9.69 -9.01 7.03
N PRO A 173 8.54 -8.86 6.36
CA PRO A 173 7.33 -9.65 6.65
C PRO A 173 7.45 -11.15 6.34
N ALA A 174 8.59 -11.59 5.79
CA ALA A 174 8.85 -13.00 5.53
C ALA A 174 9.04 -13.77 6.85
N PRO A 175 8.61 -15.04 6.94
CA PRO A 175 8.63 -15.77 8.20
C PRO A 175 10.05 -15.88 8.75
N ALA A 176 10.29 -15.16 9.85
CA ALA A 176 11.39 -15.41 10.75
C ALA A 176 11.24 -16.82 11.35
N GLY A 177 11.81 -17.84 10.70
CA GLY A 177 12.05 -19.13 11.36
C GLY A 177 11.66 -20.42 10.63
N LEU A 178 12.02 -20.62 9.36
CA LEU A 178 11.93 -21.95 8.72
C LEU A 178 13.25 -22.47 8.09
N TYR A 179 14.39 -21.85 8.41
CA TYR A 179 15.71 -22.36 8.03
C TYR A 179 16.64 -22.38 9.24
N ARG A 180 16.28 -23.17 10.24
CA ARG A 180 17.19 -23.86 11.16
C ARG A 180 16.77 -25.31 11.24
#